data_AF-A0A2S9INK0-F1
#
_entry.id   AF-A0A2S9INK0-F1
#
_cell.length_a   1.000
_cell.length_b   1.000
_cell.length_c   1.000
_cell.angle_alpha   90.00
_cell.angle_beta   90.00
_cell.angle_gamma   90.00
#
_symmetry.space_group_name_H-M   'P 1'
#
loop_
_entity.id
_entity.type
_entity.pdbx_description
1 polymer ?
#
loop_
_entity_poly.entity_id
_entity_poly.type
_entity_poly.pdbx_seq_one_letter_code
_entity_poly.pdbx_strand_id
1 'polypeptide(L)'
;MCVPRRCKSVPKQGVSVMSTSIAAKEAFDLLNAATTKEWRGWGDTRTAARDRAAKKAGVTPAQAERLWKNWQTMKHPNGDVYRSLRNTYGHLCAWIENAADSVEAKRLAIEESHEVDQSPSPPGEGSVAARD
;
A
#
# COMPACT_ATOMS: atom_id res chain seq x y z
N MET A 1 16.07 -55.36 -21.62
CA MET A 1 15.13 -54.50 -22.38
C MET A 1 14.55 -53.49 -21.39
N CYS A 2 14.77 -52.19 -21.61
CA CYS A 2 14.40 -51.12 -20.67
C CYS A 2 13.06 -50.51 -21.08
N VAL A 3 12.08 -50.49 -20.18
CA VAL A 3 10.74 -49.92 -20.44
C VAL A 3 10.82 -48.39 -20.34
N PRO A 4 10.30 -47.62 -21.31
CA PRO A 4 10.32 -46.16 -21.21
C PRO A 4 9.30 -45.71 -20.15
N ARG A 5 9.80 -45.01 -19.12
CA ARG A 5 8.97 -44.37 -18.09
C ARG A 5 8.14 -43.26 -18.75
N ARG A 6 6.82 -43.40 -18.72
CA ARG A 6 5.86 -42.36 -19.14
C ARG A 6 6.13 -41.08 -18.34
N CYS A 7 6.59 -40.03 -19.01
CA CYS A 7 6.60 -38.68 -18.47
C CYS A 7 5.16 -38.27 -18.16
N LYS A 8 4.86 -38.06 -16.87
CA LYS A 8 3.57 -37.49 -16.46
C LYS A 8 3.49 -36.07 -17.03
N SER A 9 2.39 -35.81 -17.73
CA SER A 9 2.04 -34.51 -18.27
C SER A 9 2.15 -33.42 -17.20
N VAL A 10 2.93 -32.39 -17.50
CA VAL A 10 2.98 -31.15 -16.72
C VAL A 10 1.55 -30.62 -16.60
N PRO A 11 1.04 -30.32 -15.40
CA PRO A 11 -0.29 -29.74 -15.27
C PRO A 11 -0.28 -28.37 -15.96
N LYS A 12 -1.13 -28.22 -16.98
CA LYS A 12 -1.42 -26.93 -17.60
C LYS A 12 -1.93 -26.00 -16.48
N GLN A 13 -1.11 -25.03 -16.08
CA GLN A 13 -1.52 -23.96 -15.19
C GLN A 13 -2.53 -23.07 -15.93
N GLY A 14 -3.78 -23.51 -15.91
CA GLY A 14 -4.93 -22.65 -16.14
C GLY A 14 -5.49 -22.23 -14.80
N VAL A 15 -5.08 -21.06 -14.31
CA VAL A 15 -5.98 -20.11 -13.63
C VAL A 15 -5.39 -18.71 -13.91
N SER A 16 -6.03 -17.97 -14.80
CA SER A 16 -5.76 -16.55 -15.02
C SER A 16 -6.33 -15.76 -13.83
N VAL A 17 -5.70 -15.90 -12.66
CA VAL A 17 -5.82 -14.88 -11.62
C VAL A 17 -5.03 -13.70 -12.18
N MET A 18 -5.63 -12.52 -12.24
CA MET A 18 -4.95 -11.27 -12.56
C MET A 18 -3.97 -10.97 -11.41
N SER A 19 -2.91 -11.77 -11.29
CA SER A 19 -1.92 -11.67 -10.22
C SER A 19 -1.05 -10.46 -10.54
N THR A 20 -1.42 -9.33 -9.96
CA THR A 20 -0.55 -8.17 -9.84
C THR A 20 0.83 -8.63 -9.39
N SER A 21 1.86 -8.32 -10.15
CA SER A 21 3.19 -8.77 -9.77
C SER A 21 3.67 -8.08 -8.50
N ILE A 22 4.27 -8.86 -7.60
CA ILE A 22 4.84 -8.37 -6.34
C ILE A 22 5.80 -7.20 -6.63
N ALA A 23 6.67 -7.36 -7.64
CA ALA A 23 7.59 -6.32 -8.06
C ALA A 23 6.89 -5.03 -8.56
N ALA A 24 5.76 -5.12 -9.29
CA ALA A 24 5.03 -3.94 -9.73
C ALA A 24 4.37 -3.21 -8.55
N LYS A 25 3.83 -3.96 -7.59
CA LYS A 25 3.27 -3.40 -6.36
C LYS A 25 4.37 -2.69 -5.55
N GLU A 26 5.49 -3.34 -5.29
CA GLU A 26 6.62 -2.74 -4.58
C GLU A 26 7.15 -1.49 -5.30
N ALA A 27 7.29 -1.52 -6.63
CA ALA A 27 7.69 -0.36 -7.41
C ALA A 27 6.72 0.81 -7.22
N PHE A 28 5.41 0.52 -7.22
CA PHE A 28 4.38 1.51 -6.98
C PHE A 28 4.45 2.07 -5.56
N ASP A 29 4.57 1.23 -4.55
CA ASP A 29 4.64 1.64 -3.14
C ASP A 29 5.86 2.54 -2.88
N LEU A 30 7.03 2.19 -3.45
CA LEU A 30 8.23 3.02 -3.43
C LEU A 30 7.99 4.40 -4.07
N LEU A 31 7.38 4.42 -5.26
CA LEU A 31 7.10 5.66 -5.98
C LEU A 31 6.06 6.52 -5.24
N ASN A 32 5.07 5.89 -4.62
CA ASN A 32 4.03 6.58 -3.84
C ASN A 32 4.60 7.21 -2.56
N ALA A 33 5.43 6.48 -1.81
CA ALA A 33 6.11 7.03 -0.64
C ALA A 33 7.08 8.15 -0.99
N ALA A 34 7.82 8.00 -2.08
CA ALA A 34 8.68 9.05 -2.61
C ALA A 34 7.88 10.31 -2.99
N THR A 35 6.69 10.12 -3.57
CA THR A 35 5.78 11.22 -3.92
C THR A 35 5.28 11.95 -2.68
N THR A 36 4.92 11.23 -1.62
CA THR A 36 4.52 11.84 -0.35
C THR A 36 5.67 12.63 0.27
N LYS A 37 6.91 12.10 0.22
CA LYS A 37 8.11 12.79 0.72
C LYS A 37 8.44 14.07 -0.06
N GLU A 38 8.22 14.06 -1.37
CA GLU A 38 8.50 15.20 -2.25
C GLU A 38 7.33 16.19 -2.36
N TRP A 39 6.23 15.95 -1.66
CA TRP A 39 5.07 16.83 -1.63
C TRP A 39 5.36 18.08 -0.79
N ARG A 40 5.13 19.26 -1.37
CA ARG A 40 5.52 20.55 -0.79
C ARG A 40 4.39 21.23 0.01
N GLY A 41 3.25 20.57 0.17
CA GLY A 41 2.10 21.12 0.87
C GLY A 41 1.13 21.85 -0.04
N TRP A 42 0.46 22.88 0.51
CA TRP A 42 -0.69 23.51 -0.12
C TRP A 42 -0.30 24.27 -1.41
N GLY A 43 -1.01 24.01 -2.51
CA GLY A 43 -0.70 24.52 -3.84
C GLY A 43 0.14 23.58 -4.72
N ASP A 44 0.65 22.47 -4.18
CA ASP A 44 1.40 21.46 -4.92
C ASP A 44 0.54 20.25 -5.27
N THR A 45 0.78 19.66 -6.45
CA THR A 45 0.02 18.50 -6.93
C THR A 45 0.78 17.21 -6.72
N ARG A 46 0.06 16.11 -6.46
CA ARG A 46 0.67 14.77 -6.36
C ARG A 46 1.39 14.37 -7.64
N THR A 47 0.90 14.79 -8.81
CA THR A 47 1.56 14.53 -10.10
C THR A 47 2.88 15.27 -10.21
N ALA A 48 2.95 16.53 -9.79
CA ALA A 48 4.21 17.28 -9.74
C ALA A 48 5.19 16.68 -8.72
N ALA A 49 4.71 16.25 -7.56
CA ALA A 49 5.53 15.57 -6.55
C ALA A 49 6.07 14.22 -7.07
N ARG A 50 5.26 13.43 -7.78
CA ARG A 50 5.68 12.21 -8.45
C ARG A 50 6.77 12.47 -9.47
N ASP A 51 6.60 13.49 -10.31
CA ASP A 51 7.56 13.79 -11.35
C ASP A 51 8.90 14.26 -10.77
N ARG A 52 8.89 14.97 -9.64
CA ARG A 52 10.10 15.29 -8.88
C ARG A 52 10.74 14.04 -8.28
N ALA A 53 9.94 13.16 -7.66
CA ALA A 53 10.40 11.89 -7.12
C ALA A 53 11.05 11.00 -8.19
N ALA A 54 10.42 10.92 -9.37
CA ALA A 54 10.91 10.17 -10.53
C ALA A 54 12.24 10.73 -11.04
N LYS A 55 12.32 12.05 -11.26
CA LYS A 55 13.56 12.73 -11.67
C LYS A 55 14.70 12.47 -10.68
N LYS A 56 14.43 12.55 -9.38
CA LYS A 56 15.41 12.28 -8.32
C LYS A 56 15.89 10.82 -8.31
N ALA A 57 15.01 9.89 -8.69
CA ALA A 57 15.38 8.48 -8.87
C ALA A 57 16.01 8.17 -10.24
N GLY A 58 16.20 9.15 -11.12
CA GLY A 58 16.71 8.90 -12.48
C GLY A 58 15.70 8.22 -13.42
N VAL A 59 14.42 8.23 -13.07
CA VAL A 59 13.34 7.66 -13.88
C VAL A 59 12.61 8.78 -14.62
N THR A 60 12.23 8.53 -15.87
CA THR A 60 11.47 9.53 -16.64
C THR A 60 10.05 9.70 -16.07
N PRO A 61 9.46 10.92 -16.09
CA PRO A 61 8.09 11.13 -15.66
C PRO A 61 7.07 10.22 -16.36
N ALA A 62 7.27 9.93 -17.65
CA ALA A 62 6.40 9.03 -18.42
C ALA A 62 6.46 7.58 -17.92
N GLN A 63 7.66 7.08 -17.57
CA GLN A 63 7.81 5.74 -16.98
C GLN A 63 7.16 5.67 -15.60
N ALA A 64 7.36 6.70 -14.76
CA ALA A 64 6.74 6.79 -13.45
C ALA A 64 5.21 6.86 -13.56
N GLU A 65 4.68 7.61 -14.52
CA GLU A 65 3.25 7.68 -14.79
C GLU A 65 2.65 6.35 -15.24
N ARG A 66 3.33 5.66 -16.17
CA ARG A 66 2.89 4.35 -16.64
C ARG A 66 2.84 3.35 -15.50
N LEU A 67 3.86 3.36 -14.62
CA LEU A 67 3.86 2.53 -13.42
C LEU A 67 2.70 2.91 -12.51
N TRP A 68 2.52 4.19 -12.21
CA TRP A 68 1.47 4.69 -11.31
C TRP A 68 0.05 4.30 -11.75
N LYS A 69 -0.24 4.39 -13.05
CA LYS A 69 -1.58 4.11 -13.58
C LYS A 69 -1.84 2.62 -13.75
N ASN A 70 -0.81 1.84 -14.11
CA ASN A 70 -1.00 0.47 -14.59
C ASN A 70 -0.45 -0.61 -13.65
N TRP A 71 0.10 -0.28 -12.49
CA TRP A 71 0.74 -1.27 -11.60
C TRP A 71 -0.17 -2.46 -11.28
N GLN A 72 -1.48 -2.24 -11.12
CA GLN A 72 -2.48 -3.27 -10.82
C GLN A 72 -2.62 -4.32 -11.94
N THR A 73 -2.42 -3.92 -13.19
CA THR A 73 -2.52 -4.81 -14.36
C THR A 73 -1.15 -5.22 -14.89
N MET A 74 -0.07 -4.75 -14.26
CA MET A 74 1.29 -4.93 -14.74
C MET A 74 1.87 -6.28 -14.28
N LYS A 75 2.11 -7.16 -15.25
CA LYS A 75 2.74 -8.47 -15.00
C LYS A 75 4.19 -8.36 -14.54
N HIS A 76 4.96 -7.39 -15.05
CA HIS A 76 6.31 -7.08 -14.56
C HIS A 76 6.62 -5.60 -14.82
N PRO A 77 7.15 -4.86 -13.83
CA PRO A 77 7.66 -3.52 -14.07
C PRO A 77 8.92 -3.58 -14.94
N ASN A 78 9.26 -2.46 -15.59
CA ASN A 78 10.59 -2.34 -16.20
C ASN A 78 11.64 -2.48 -15.09
N GLY A 79 12.55 -3.44 -15.24
CA GLY A 79 13.56 -3.77 -14.23
C GLY A 79 14.44 -2.57 -13.85
N ASP A 80 14.76 -1.70 -14.81
CA ASP A 80 15.57 -0.50 -14.55
C ASP A 80 14.79 0.53 -13.74
N VAL A 81 13.50 0.68 -14.01
CA VAL A 81 12.61 1.56 -13.24
C VAL A 81 12.52 1.07 -11.80
N TYR A 82 12.26 -0.23 -11.60
CA TYR A 82 12.20 -0.82 -10.27
C TYR A 82 13.53 -0.67 -9.52
N ARG A 83 14.66 -1.00 -10.18
CA ARG A 83 15.99 -0.90 -9.56
C ARG A 83 16.34 0.54 -9.18
N SER A 84 16.03 1.50 -10.04
CA SER A 84 16.31 2.92 -9.79
C SER A 84 15.49 3.47 -8.62
N LEU A 85 14.20 3.11 -8.57
CA LEU A 85 13.32 3.44 -7.44
C LEU A 85 13.80 2.79 -6.14
N ARG A 86 14.15 1.50 -6.18
CA ARG A 86 14.63 0.75 -5.01
C ARG A 86 15.98 1.25 -4.50
N ASN A 87 16.89 1.65 -5.37
CA ASN A 87 18.17 2.21 -4.95
C ASN A 87 17.99 3.59 -4.31
N THR A 88 17.10 4.41 -4.86
CA THR A 88 16.89 5.78 -4.38
C THR A 88 16.04 5.83 -3.12
N TYR A 89 15.00 5.00 -3.05
CA TYR A 89 13.96 5.07 -2.02
C TYR A 89 13.76 3.76 -1.27
N GLY A 90 14.59 2.74 -1.48
CA GLY A 90 14.50 1.47 -0.75
C GLY A 90 14.59 1.64 0.77
N HIS A 91 15.30 2.67 1.23
CA HIS A 91 15.33 3.04 2.65
C HIS A 91 13.97 3.56 3.18
N LEU A 92 13.08 4.02 2.30
CA LEU A 92 11.72 4.40 2.66
C LEU A 92 10.81 3.18 2.88
N CYS A 93 11.15 1.98 2.38
CA CYS A 93 10.36 0.77 2.68
C CYS A 93 10.29 0.48 4.18
N ALA A 94 11.41 0.63 4.90
CA ALA A 94 11.43 0.50 6.36
C ALA A 94 10.52 1.53 7.06
N TRP A 95 10.30 2.69 6.44
CA TRP A 95 9.42 3.73 6.95
C TRP A 95 7.94 3.46 6.60
N ILE A 96 7.67 2.87 5.43
CA ILE A 96 6.32 2.46 5.01
C ILE A 96 5.82 1.29 5.86
N GLU A 97 6.65 0.28 6.13
CA GLU A 97 6.30 -0.84 7.02
C GLU A 97 5.92 -0.32 8.42
N ASN A 98 6.77 0.55 8.99
CA ASN A 98 6.52 1.18 10.29
C ASN A 98 5.28 2.11 10.29
N ALA A 99 4.99 2.77 9.17
CA ALA A 99 3.80 3.61 9.01
C ALA A 99 2.52 2.77 8.85
N ALA A 100 2.57 1.63 8.15
CA ALA A 100 1.46 0.70 8.03
C ALA A 100 1.11 0.11 9.40
N ASP A 101 2.10 -0.30 10.18
CA ASP A 101 1.92 -0.73 11.58
C ASP A 101 1.27 0.38 12.42
N SER A 102 1.67 1.63 12.22
CA SER A 102 1.07 2.77 12.95
C SER A 102 -0.38 3.07 12.56
N VAL A 103 -0.80 2.75 11.33
CA VAL A 103 -2.19 2.94 10.86
C VAL A 103 -3.07 1.79 11.32
N GLU A 104 -2.57 0.54 11.29
CA GLU A 104 -3.23 -0.63 11.87
C GLU A 104 -3.46 -0.42 13.38
N ALA A 105 -2.43 0.06 14.10
CA ALA A 105 -2.53 0.39 15.52
C ALA A 105 -3.57 1.49 15.80
N LYS A 106 -3.65 2.54 14.96
CA LYS A 106 -4.68 3.58 15.08
C LYS A 106 -6.08 3.05 14.78
N ARG A 107 -6.22 2.13 13.83
CA ARG A 107 -7.50 1.49 13.54
C ARG A 107 -7.98 0.67 14.73
N LEU A 108 -7.12 -0.16 15.30
CA LEU A 108 -7.43 -0.95 16.50
C LEU A 108 -7.78 -0.06 17.70
N ALA A 109 -7.05 1.05 17.90
CA ALA A 109 -7.34 1.98 18.98
C ALA A 109 -8.70 2.71 18.81
N ILE A 110 -9.11 3.00 17.58
CA ILE A 110 -10.44 3.58 17.29
C ILE A 110 -11.53 2.53 17.53
N GLU A 111 -11.31 1.28 17.14
CA GLU A 111 -12.24 0.16 17.38
C GLU A 111 -12.42 -0.11 18.88
N GLU A 112 -11.31 -0.14 19.65
CA GLU A 112 -11.31 -0.26 21.12
C GLU A 112 -12.02 0.92 21.79
N SER A 113 -11.80 2.15 21.33
CA SER A 113 -12.49 3.34 21.88
C SER A 113 -14.00 3.31 21.61
N HIS A 114 -14.43 2.74 20.49
CA HIS A 114 -15.84 2.60 20.13
C HIS A 114 -16.57 1.52 20.95
N GLU A 115 -15.84 0.52 21.48
CA GLU A 115 -16.38 -0.47 22.43
C GLU A 115 -16.55 0.09 23.84
N VAL A 116 -15.66 0.98 24.30
CA VAL A 116 -15.73 1.57 25.66
C VAL A 116 -16.93 2.53 25.81
N ASP A 117 -17.25 3.30 24.76
CA ASP A 117 -18.41 4.22 24.75
C ASP A 117 -19.78 3.52 24.68
N GLN A 118 -19.83 2.20 24.48
CA GLN A 118 -21.07 1.40 24.47
C GLN A 118 -21.44 0.84 25.86
N SER A 119 -20.75 1.23 26.93
CA SER A 119 -21.20 0.89 28.29
C SER A 119 -22.51 1.63 28.61
N PRO A 120 -23.63 0.93 28.92
CA PRO A 120 -24.89 1.60 29.24
C PRO A 120 -24.70 2.46 30.50
N SER A 121 -24.95 3.76 30.38
CA SER A 121 -25.02 4.66 31.55
C SER A 121 -26.08 4.14 32.54
N PRO A 122 -25.83 4.23 33.86
CA PRO A 122 -26.77 3.74 34.87
C PRO A 122 -28.06 4.57 34.85
N PRO A 123 -29.20 3.96 35.22
CA PRO A 123 -30.50 4.61 35.16
C PRO A 123 -30.53 5.78 36.15
N GLY A 124 -30.83 6.99 35.66
CA GLY A 124 -31.06 8.15 36.49
C GLY A 124 -32.27 7.93 37.39
N GLU A 125 -32.03 7.67 38.67
CA GLU A 125 -33.04 7.68 39.73
C GLU A 125 -33.61 9.11 39.87
N GLY A 126 -34.83 9.31 39.37
CA GLY A 126 -35.62 10.49 39.66
C GLY A 126 -36.11 10.50 41.10
N SER A 127 -35.37 11.16 41.99
CA SER A 127 -35.83 11.55 43.32
C SER A 127 -35.71 13.06 43.47
N VAL A 128 -36.84 13.77 43.39
CA VAL A 128 -36.98 15.06 44.10
C VAL A 128 -38.34 15.08 44.78
N ALA A 129 -38.27 15.07 46.11
CA ALA A 129 -39.36 15.29 47.03
C ALA A 129 -39.56 16.80 47.30
N ALA A 130 -40.85 17.19 47.35
CA ALA A 130 -41.53 18.23 48.15
C ALA A 130 -40.87 19.60 48.48
N ARG A 131 -41.70 20.67 48.26
CA ARG A 131 -41.94 21.96 48.99
C ARG A 131 -42.14 23.09 47.96
N ASP A 132 -43.12 24.00 48.02
CA ASP A 132 -44.08 24.48 49.03
C ASP A 132 -45.49 24.66 48.41
#